data_AF-A0A416R4N3-F1
#
_entry.id   AF-A0A416R4N3-F1
#
_cell.length_a   1.000
_cell.length_b   1.000
_cell.length_c   1.000
_cell.angle_alpha   90.00
_cell.angle_beta   90.00
_cell.angle_gamma   90.00
#
_symmetry.space_group_name_H-M   'P 1'
#
loop_
_entity.id
_entity.type
_entity.pdbx_description
1 polymer ?
#
loop_
_entity_poly.entity_id
_entity_poly.type
_entity_poly.pdbx_seq_one_letter_code
_entity_poly.pdbx_strand_id
1 'polypeptide(L)'
;MECQPIDEDAAKALILSIAAAQYSAVDSREYETVRLRRVFSGRQLMTALEAELLQSSVSAIHCHNDGSLNIKLKNRQVIGKE
;
A
#
# COMPACT_ATOMS: atom_id res chain seq x y z
N MET A 1 -27.19 16.46 38.63
CA MET A 1 -26.54 15.65 37.59
C MET A 1 -25.06 15.94 37.70
N GLU A 2 -24.31 15.05 38.34
CA GLU A 2 -22.87 15.20 38.53
C GLU A 2 -22.20 15.04 37.17
N CYS A 3 -21.72 16.15 36.60
CA CYS A 3 -20.87 16.11 35.42
C CYS A 3 -19.55 15.45 35.84
N GLN A 4 -19.25 14.24 35.34
CA GLN A 4 -17.96 13.62 35.63
C GLN A 4 -16.83 14.58 35.20
N PRO A 5 -15.77 14.77 36.00
CA PRO A 5 -14.73 15.75 35.73
C PRO A 5 -13.70 15.17 34.74
N ILE A 6 -14.19 14.66 33.62
CA ILE A 6 -13.32 14.24 32.52
C ILE A 6 -13.21 15.43 31.58
N ASP A 7 -11.99 15.95 31.51
CA ASP A 7 -11.59 16.88 30.48
C ASP A 7 -11.56 16.12 29.14
N GLU A 8 -12.63 16.28 28.37
CA GLU A 8 -12.84 15.59 27.09
C GLU A 8 -11.75 15.95 26.07
N ASP A 9 -11.27 17.19 26.08
CA ASP A 9 -10.23 17.66 25.17
C ASP A 9 -8.89 17.00 25.51
N ALA A 10 -8.55 16.92 26.80
CA ALA A 10 -7.38 16.18 27.27
C ALA A 10 -7.48 14.68 26.94
N ALA A 11 -8.65 14.07 27.13
CA ALA A 11 -8.88 12.67 26.80
C ALA A 11 -8.73 12.41 25.29
N LYS A 12 -9.29 13.28 24.45
CA LYS A 12 -9.18 13.19 22.99
C LYS A 12 -7.74 13.38 22.51
N ALA A 13 -7.01 14.34 23.08
CA ALA A 13 -5.60 14.55 22.77
C ALA A 13 -4.76 13.31 23.12
N LEU A 14 -5.04 12.69 24.26
CA LEU A 14 -4.35 11.48 24.70
C LEU A 14 -4.63 10.29 23.75
N ILE A 15 -5.89 10.08 23.37
CA ILE A 15 -6.27 9.01 22.43
C ILE A 15 -5.55 9.17 21.08
N LEU A 16 -5.52 10.39 20.54
CA LEU A 16 -4.85 10.68 19.27
C LEU A 16 -3.34 10.47 19.38
N SER A 17 -2.72 10.87 20.49
CA SER A 17 -1.28 10.66 20.73
C SER A 17 -0.94 9.17 20.80
N ILE A 18 -1.77 8.36 21.45
CA ILE A 18 -1.56 6.90 21.53
C ILE A 18 -1.68 6.27 20.15
N ALA A 19 -2.70 6.65 19.37
CA ALA A 19 -2.86 6.14 18.00
C ALA A 19 -1.67 6.52 17.12
N ALA A 20 -1.21 7.77 17.18
CA ALA A 20 -0.05 8.24 16.41
C ALA A 20 1.23 7.46 16.77
N ALA A 21 1.48 7.23 18.06
CA ALA A 21 2.62 6.44 18.52
C ALA A 21 2.55 4.99 17.99
N GLN A 22 1.38 4.36 18.07
CA GLN A 22 1.16 3.01 17.56
C GLN A 22 1.38 2.92 16.03
N TYR A 23 0.89 3.89 15.26
CA TYR A 23 1.10 3.91 13.81
C TYR A 23 2.55 4.24 13.43
N SER A 24 3.23 5.09 14.18
CA SER A 24 4.65 5.43 13.95
C SER A 24 5.60 4.27 14.21
N ALA A 25 5.22 3.33 15.08
CA ALA A 25 5.97 2.13 15.38
C ALA A 25 5.86 1.05 14.29
N VAL A 26 4.90 1.20 13.36
CA VAL A 26 4.79 0.35 12.18
C VAL A 26 5.66 0.93 11.08
N ASP A 27 6.63 0.17 10.57
CA ASP A 27 7.41 0.60 9.41
C ASP A 27 6.44 0.87 8.24
N SER A 28 6.49 2.10 7.70
CA SER A 28 5.60 2.55 6.64
C SER A 28 5.69 1.70 5.38
N ARG A 29 6.83 1.03 5.17
CA ARG A 29 7.07 0.13 4.03
C ARG A 29 6.38 -1.22 4.19
N GLU A 30 6.31 -1.73 5.41
CA GLU A 30 5.56 -2.97 5.72
C GLU A 30 4.06 -2.70 5.67
N TYR A 31 3.60 -1.56 6.19
CA TYR A 31 2.17 -1.26 6.26
C TYR A 31 1.50 -1.21 4.89
N GLU A 32 2.07 -0.46 3.93
CA GLU A 32 1.43 -0.30 2.62
C GLU A 32 1.48 -1.60 1.80
N THR A 33 2.59 -2.33 1.87
CA THR A 33 2.75 -3.62 1.20
C THR A 33 1.76 -4.65 1.76
N VAL A 34 1.62 -4.74 3.08
CA VAL A 34 0.70 -5.67 3.75
C VAL A 34 -0.75 -5.29 3.48
N ARG A 35 -1.09 -3.99 3.46
CA ARG A 35 -2.43 -3.49 3.11
C ARG A 35 -2.81 -3.82 1.69
N LEU A 36 -1.93 -3.51 0.73
CA LEU A 36 -2.15 -3.82 -0.69
C LEU A 36 -2.31 -5.33 -0.88
N ARG A 37 -1.44 -6.14 -0.28
CA ARG A 37 -1.57 -7.61 -0.32
C ARG A 37 -2.92 -8.09 0.21
N ARG A 38 -3.41 -7.50 1.31
CA ARG A 38 -4.73 -7.83 1.87
C ARG A 38 -5.87 -7.43 0.93
N VAL A 39 -5.80 -6.23 0.33
CA VAL A 39 -6.78 -5.73 -0.64
C VAL A 39 -6.83 -6.61 -1.89
N PHE A 40 -5.67 -7.08 -2.37
CA PHE A 40 -5.59 -7.92 -3.56
C PHE A 40 -5.93 -9.40 -3.27
N SER A 41 -5.63 -9.91 -2.08
CA SER A 41 -5.91 -11.32 -1.72
C SER A 41 -7.40 -11.70 -1.66
N GLY A 42 -8.31 -10.72 -1.58
CA GLY A 42 -9.76 -10.94 -1.59
C GLY A 42 -10.43 -10.69 -2.94
N ARG A 43 -9.67 -10.29 -3.97
CA ARG A 43 -10.21 -9.99 -5.30
C ARG A 43 -9.92 -11.14 -6.26
N GLN A 44 -10.95 -11.60 -6.96
CA GLN A 44 -10.77 -12.43 -8.15
C GLN A 44 -10.03 -11.59 -9.19
N LEU A 45 -8.99 -12.16 -9.81
CA LEU A 45 -8.22 -11.57 -10.91
C LEU A 45 -9.22 -10.94 -11.90
N MET A 46 -9.31 -9.61 -11.91
CA MET A 46 -10.21 -8.91 -12.83
C MET A 46 -9.47 -8.82 -14.15
N THR A 47 -9.41 -9.96 -14.84
CA THR A 47 -8.60 -10.18 -16.06
C THR A 47 -8.75 -9.09 -17.10
N ALA A 48 -9.93 -8.44 -17.22
CA ALA A 48 -10.15 -7.33 -18.13
C ALA A 48 -9.53 -6.00 -17.65
N LEU A 49 -9.81 -5.57 -16.41
CA LEU A 49 -9.31 -4.30 -15.87
C LEU A 49 -7.79 -4.35 -15.64
N GLU A 50 -7.28 -5.51 -15.23
CA GLU A 50 -5.84 -5.74 -15.04
C GLU A 50 -5.11 -5.82 -16.39
N ALA A 51 -5.71 -6.40 -17.44
CA ALA A 51 -5.11 -6.41 -18.77
C ALA A 51 -5.08 -5.02 -19.41
N GLU A 52 -6.16 -4.25 -19.30
CA GLU A 52 -6.21 -2.88 -19.82
C GLU A 52 -5.25 -1.95 -19.07
N LEU A 53 -5.17 -2.09 -17.74
CA LEU A 53 -4.20 -1.34 -16.94
C LEU A 53 -2.75 -1.73 -17.30
N LEU A 54 -2.49 -3.03 -17.47
CA LEU A 54 -1.17 -3.52 -17.86
C LEU A 54 -0.79 -3.02 -19.26
N GLN A 55 -1.69 -3.12 -20.25
CA GLN A 55 -1.46 -2.60 -21.61
C GLN A 55 -1.32 -1.07 -21.65
N SER A 56 -2.09 -0.36 -20.82
CA SER A 56 -2.02 1.11 -20.77
C SER A 56 -0.76 1.60 -20.07
N SER A 57 -0.19 0.83 -19.13
CA SER A 57 0.96 1.25 -18.30
C SER A 57 2.31 0.69 -18.79
N VAL A 58 2.33 -0.49 -19.41
CA VAL A 58 3.55 -1.18 -19.84
C VAL A 58 3.91 -0.81 -21.28
N SER A 59 5.19 -0.54 -21.50
CA SER A 59 5.78 -0.31 -22.82
C SER A 59 6.53 -1.53 -23.36
N ALA A 60 7.20 -2.31 -22.49
CA ALA A 60 7.89 -3.53 -22.87
C ALA A 60 8.06 -4.46 -21.66
N ILE A 61 8.15 -5.77 -21.94
CA ILE A 61 8.48 -6.80 -20.96
C ILE A 61 9.69 -7.56 -21.50
N HIS A 62 10.76 -7.62 -20.70
CA HIS A 62 11.96 -8.38 -21.02
C HIS A 62 12.09 -9.55 -20.07
N CYS A 63 12.15 -10.76 -20.62
CA CYS A 63 12.42 -11.98 -19.87
C CYS A 63 13.88 -12.35 -20.08
N HIS A 64 14.61 -12.56 -18.99
CA HIS A 64 16.01 -12.98 -19.02
C HIS A 64 16.12 -14.50 -18.89
N ASN A 65 17.24 -15.05 -19.35
CA ASN A 65 17.49 -16.49 -19.34
C ASN A 65 17.61 -17.08 -17.93
N ASP A 66 17.85 -16.25 -16.91
CA ASP A 66 17.89 -16.65 -15.50
C ASP A 66 16.48 -16.69 -14.85
N GLY A 67 15.43 -16.41 -15.62
CA GLY A 67 14.05 -16.35 -15.16
C GLY A 67 13.67 -15.01 -14.51
N SER A 68 14.57 -14.02 -14.48
CA SER A 68 14.22 -12.67 -14.06
C SER A 68 13.46 -11.90 -15.14
N LEU A 69 12.69 -10.90 -14.72
CA LEU A 69 11.80 -10.15 -15.61
C LEU A 69 11.90 -8.66 -15.33
N ASN A 70 12.05 -7.88 -16.40
CA ASN A 70 12.09 -6.42 -16.38
C ASN A 70 10.88 -5.86 -17.13
N ILE A 71 10.02 -5.14 -16.42
CA ILE A 71 8.85 -4.44 -16.95
C ILE A 71 9.22 -2.98 -17.15
N LYS A 72 9.21 -2.51 -18.39
CA LYS A 72 9.41 -1.10 -18.72
C LYS A 72 8.06 -0.40 -18.84
N LEU A 73 7.84 0.63 -18.02
CA LEU A 73 6.61 1.43 -18.04
C LEU A 73 6.69 2.55 -19.09
N LYS A 74 5.53 3.07 -19.53
CA LYS A 74 5.48 4.18 -20.50
C LYS A 74 6.12 5.47 -20.00
N ASN A 75 6.16 5.68 -18.69
CA ASN A 75 6.86 6.79 -18.04
C ASN A 75 8.39 6.58 -17.94
N ARG A 76 8.93 5.56 -18.62
CA ARG A 76 10.36 5.19 -18.67
C ARG A 76 10.93 4.57 -17.39
N GLN A 77 10.13 4.32 -16.36
CA GLN A 77 10.56 3.55 -15.20
C GLN A 77 10.68 2.06 -15.53
N VAL A 78 11.54 1.36 -14.80
CA VAL A 78 11.74 -0.09 -14.92
C VAL A 78 11.45 -0.75 -13.58
N ILE A 79 10.60 -1.77 -13.59
CA ILE A 79 10.33 -2.64 -12.44
C ILE A 79 10.99 -3.98 -12.76
N GLY A 80 11.96 -4.41 -11.95
CA GLY A 80 12.66 -5.66 -12.15
C GLY A 80 14.05 -5.65 -11.56
N LYS A 81 14.87 -6.63 -11.94
CA LYS A 81 16.25 -6.76 -11.50
C LYS A 81 17.12 -5.91 -12.44
N GLU A 82 17.87 -4.96 -11.87
CA GLU A 82 18.90 -4.20 -12.62
C GLU A 82 19.95 -5.14 -13.22
#